data_AF-A0A6A3PYL0-F1
#
_entry.id   AF-A0A6A3PYL0-F1
#
_cell.length_a   1.000
_cell.length_b   1.000
_cell.length_c   1.000
_cell.angle_alpha   90.00
_cell.angle_beta   90.00
_cell.angle_gamma   90.00
#
_symmetry.space_group_name_H-M   'P 1'
#
loop_
_entity.id
_entity.type
_entity.pdbx_description
1 polymer ?
#
loop_
_entity_poly.entity_id
_entity_poly.type
_entity_poly.pdbx_seq_one_letter_code
_entity_poly.pdbx_strand_id
1 'polypeptide(L)'
;MDPQKDVVWAGRGDRWVTKLIFASRSYPVAVKVVNISDKNLTISFQKPIARIVERDSFPMAGRFVRPGSRKYLEWQHLIYESTFSDQMERRIDEVTQMYEDQDPPCVEKEEYGWPTRVLKRHTPESAAVRIVQKTEQDRPSSGTSKR
;
A
#
# COMPACT_ATOMS: atom_id res chain seq x y z
N MET A 1 -20.04 -1.69 3.94
CA MET A 1 -19.62 -2.47 5.11
C MET A 1 -19.84 -1.62 6.33
N ASP A 2 -20.84 -1.98 7.12
CA ASP A 2 -21.09 -1.33 8.42
C ASP A 2 -20.37 -2.17 9.48
N PRO A 3 -19.30 -1.67 10.13
CA PRO A 3 -18.56 -2.43 11.14
C PRO A 3 -19.42 -2.89 12.33
N GLN A 4 -20.57 -2.25 12.54
CA GLN A 4 -21.52 -2.64 13.58
C GLN A 4 -22.44 -3.79 13.15
N LYS A 5 -22.62 -4.04 11.84
CA LYS A 5 -23.56 -5.03 11.31
C LYS A 5 -22.88 -6.19 10.58
N ASP A 6 -21.70 -5.96 10.02
CA ASP A 6 -21.01 -6.95 9.20
C ASP A 6 -19.77 -7.52 9.91
N VAL A 7 -19.52 -8.81 9.75
CA VAL A 7 -18.36 -9.53 10.30
C VAL A 7 -17.63 -10.27 9.20
N VAL A 8 -16.32 -10.08 9.13
CA VAL A 8 -15.46 -10.81 8.19
C VAL A 8 -15.04 -12.15 8.78
N TRP A 9 -15.17 -13.19 7.99
CA TRP A 9 -14.78 -14.56 8.30
C TRP A 9 -13.60 -14.97 7.42
N ALA A 10 -12.54 -15.45 8.07
CA ALA A 10 -11.36 -15.98 7.40
C ALA A 10 -11.62 -17.40 6.91
N GLY A 11 -11.17 -17.71 5.69
CA GLY A 11 -11.23 -19.06 5.13
C GLY A 11 -9.94 -19.83 5.32
N ARG A 12 -10.07 -21.14 5.15
CA ARG A 12 -8.94 -22.07 5.10
C ARG A 12 -9.18 -23.14 4.06
N GLY A 13 -8.12 -23.45 3.31
CA GLY A 13 -7.99 -24.69 2.53
C GLY A 13 -7.01 -25.65 3.18
N ASP A 14 -6.75 -26.76 2.50
CA ASP A 14 -5.84 -27.79 3.04
C ASP A 14 -4.37 -27.31 3.00
N ARG A 15 -4.03 -26.40 2.08
CA ARG A 15 -2.67 -25.86 1.87
C ARG A 15 -2.56 -24.35 2.06
N TRP A 16 -3.63 -23.67 2.47
CA TRP A 16 -3.61 -22.22 2.61
C TRP A 16 -4.54 -21.74 3.72
N VAL A 17 -4.19 -20.60 4.29
CA VAL A 17 -4.97 -19.90 5.32
C VAL A 17 -5.03 -18.42 4.95
N THR A 18 -6.17 -17.77 5.17
CA THR A 18 -6.24 -16.31 5.01
C THR A 18 -5.95 -15.57 6.31
N LYS A 19 -4.99 -14.65 6.24
CA LYS A 19 -4.72 -13.64 7.25
C LYS A 19 -5.53 -12.39 6.95
N LEU A 20 -6.35 -11.96 7.91
CA LEU A 20 -7.01 -10.66 7.85
C LEU A 20 -6.04 -9.56 8.29
N ILE A 21 -5.96 -8.49 7.50
CA ILE A 21 -5.13 -7.32 7.79
C ILE A 21 -6.04 -6.23 8.31
N PHE A 22 -5.80 -5.80 9.55
CA PHE A 22 -6.56 -4.75 10.22
C PHE A 22 -5.80 -3.43 10.11
N ALA A 23 -6.52 -2.33 9.87
CA ALA A 23 -5.96 -0.99 9.99
C ALA A 23 -6.03 -0.53 11.46
N SER A 24 -5.70 0.75 11.70
CA SER A 24 -5.77 1.40 13.02
C SER A 24 -7.17 1.41 13.66
N ARG A 25 -8.19 0.94 12.95
CA ARG A 25 -9.55 0.73 13.44
C ARG A 25 -9.88 -0.75 13.27
N SER A 26 -10.55 -1.33 14.27
CA SER A 26 -10.90 -2.74 14.51
C SER A 26 -11.58 -3.54 13.40
N TYR A 27 -11.57 -3.07 12.15
CA TYR A 27 -12.10 -3.73 10.97
C TYR A 27 -10.95 -4.15 10.02
N PRO A 28 -11.09 -5.28 9.32
CA PRO A 28 -10.10 -5.71 8.35
C PRO A 28 -10.23 -4.90 7.05
N VAL A 29 -9.11 -4.39 6.54
CA VAL A 29 -9.00 -3.63 5.28
C VAL A 29 -8.57 -4.48 4.11
N ALA A 30 -7.89 -5.59 4.37
CA ALA A 30 -7.40 -6.48 3.33
C ALA A 30 -7.36 -7.93 3.81
N VAL A 31 -7.29 -8.85 2.85
CA VAL A 31 -7.13 -10.28 3.07
C VAL A 31 -5.86 -10.72 2.36
N LYS A 32 -4.93 -11.33 3.11
CA LYS A 32 -3.74 -11.98 2.56
C LYS A 32 -3.92 -13.49 2.60
N VAL A 33 -3.73 -14.16 1.46
CA VAL A 33 -3.65 -15.62 1.43
C VAL A 33 -2.23 -16.03 1.73
N VAL A 34 -2.06 -16.97 2.66
CA VAL A 34 -0.76 -17.50 3.06
C VAL A 34 -0.73 -18.99 2.70
N ASN A 35 0.30 -19.39 1.95
CA ASN A 35 0.58 -20.79 1.65
C ASN A 35 1.23 -21.43 2.89
N ILE A 36 0.61 -22.48 3.42
CA ILE A 36 1.09 -23.21 4.61
C ILE A 36 1.69 -24.57 4.24
N SER A 37 2.07 -24.74 2.98
CA SER A 37 2.67 -25.97 2.44
C SER A 37 3.93 -25.68 1.65
N ASP A 38 4.82 -26.66 1.57
CA ASP A 38 6.08 -26.56 0.81
C ASP A 38 5.89 -26.69 -0.71
N LYS A 39 4.65 -26.69 -1.19
CA LYS A 39 4.29 -26.90 -2.60
C LYS A 39 3.66 -25.65 -3.17
N ASN A 40 3.81 -25.47 -4.48
CA ASN A 40 3.13 -24.40 -5.21
C ASN A 40 1.61 -24.46 -4.97
N LEU A 41 1.05 -23.29 -4.65
CA LEU A 41 -0.35 -23.11 -4.31
C LEU A 41 -1.09 -22.50 -5.51
N THR A 42 -2.04 -23.26 -6.06
CA THR A 42 -2.96 -22.77 -7.08
C THR A 42 -4.36 -22.67 -6.48
N ILE A 43 -4.98 -21.50 -6.57
CA ILE A 43 -6.33 -21.26 -6.07
C ILE A 43 -7.20 -20.77 -7.22
N SER A 44 -8.32 -21.45 -7.44
CA SER A 44 -9.34 -21.01 -8.39
C SER A 44 -10.05 -19.75 -7.88
N PHE A 45 -10.35 -18.81 -8.78
CA PHE A 45 -11.16 -17.62 -8.49
C PHE A 45 -12.54 -17.94 -7.92
N GLN A 46 -13.09 -19.13 -8.19
CA GLN A 46 -14.37 -19.57 -7.63
C GLN A 46 -14.27 -19.99 -6.15
N LYS A 47 -13.05 -20.17 -5.63
CA LYS A 47 -12.83 -20.58 -4.23
C LYS A 47 -12.98 -19.35 -3.33
N PRO A 48 -14.00 -19.29 -2.46
CA PRO A 48 -14.11 -18.18 -1.53
C PRO A 48 -12.98 -18.26 -0.50
N ILE A 49 -12.15 -17.21 -0.44
CA ILE A 49 -11.02 -17.13 0.50
C ILE A 49 -11.42 -16.45 1.82
N ALA A 50 -12.33 -15.48 1.77
CA ALA A 50 -12.94 -14.85 2.92
C ALA A 50 -14.42 -14.61 2.61
N ARG A 51 -15.23 -14.45 3.65
CA ARG A 51 -16.64 -14.07 3.49
C ARG A 51 -16.96 -12.93 4.44
N ILE A 52 -17.85 -12.06 4.02
CA ILE A 52 -18.42 -11.07 4.91
C ILE A 52 -19.90 -11.38 5.07
N VAL A 53 -20.31 -11.49 6.32
CA VAL A 53 -21.63 -11.98 6.71
C VAL A 53 -22.15 -11.08 7.83
N GLU A 54 -23.45 -10.87 7.89
CA GLU A 54 -24.08 -10.13 8.97
C GLU A 54 -23.72 -10.73 10.35
N ARG A 55 -23.63 -9.89 11.38
CA ARG A 55 -23.14 -10.22 12.71
C ARG A 55 -23.90 -11.37 13.38
N ASP A 56 -25.18 -11.54 13.05
CA ASP A 56 -26.01 -12.60 13.64
C ASP A 56 -26.19 -13.80 12.71
N SER A 57 -25.46 -13.81 11.58
CA SER A 57 -25.49 -14.86 10.57
C SER A 57 -24.16 -15.63 10.47
N PHE A 58 -24.26 -16.82 9.89
CA PHE A 58 -23.12 -17.72 9.66
C PHE A 58 -22.96 -18.03 8.17
N PRO A 59 -21.73 -18.09 7.65
CA PRO A 59 -21.51 -18.52 6.27
C PRO A 59 -21.91 -19.99 6.11
N MET A 60 -22.98 -20.25 5.37
CA MET A 60 -23.56 -21.59 5.20
C MET A 60 -22.62 -22.62 4.55
N ALA A 61 -21.59 -22.17 3.82
CA ALA A 61 -20.70 -23.05 3.07
C ALA A 61 -19.22 -22.71 3.29
N GLY A 62 -18.42 -23.74 3.56
CA GLY A 62 -16.96 -23.68 3.68
C GLY A 62 -16.44 -23.68 5.13
N ARG A 63 -15.11 -23.83 5.27
CA ARG A 63 -14.42 -23.76 6.57
C ARG A 63 -14.05 -22.32 6.87
N PHE A 64 -15.04 -21.52 7.28
CA PHE A 64 -14.86 -20.12 7.64
C PHE A 64 -14.87 -19.93 9.15
N VAL A 65 -14.01 -19.06 9.65
CA VAL A 65 -13.81 -18.84 11.08
C VAL A 65 -13.69 -17.34 11.38
N ARG A 66 -14.30 -16.90 12.48
CA ARG A 66 -14.19 -15.51 12.94
C ARG A 66 -12.79 -15.19 13.47
N PRO A 67 -12.22 -14.02 13.14
CA PRO A 67 -11.07 -13.49 13.86
C PRO A 67 -11.39 -13.37 15.35
N GLY A 68 -10.41 -13.72 16.20
CA GLY A 68 -10.57 -13.75 17.66
C GLY A 68 -11.10 -15.07 18.24
N SER A 69 -11.55 -16.01 17.41
CA SER A 69 -11.87 -17.37 17.89
C SER A 69 -10.61 -18.20 18.12
N ARG A 70 -10.68 -19.20 19.03
CA ARG A 70 -9.58 -20.13 19.30
C ARG A 70 -9.05 -20.82 18.04
N LYS A 71 -9.96 -21.21 17.14
CA LYS A 71 -9.61 -21.84 15.88
C LYS A 71 -8.85 -20.91 14.93
N TYR A 72 -9.16 -19.61 14.94
CA TYR A 72 -8.38 -18.64 14.17
C TYR A 72 -6.99 -18.42 14.78
N LEU A 73 -6.84 -18.49 16.11
CA LEU A 73 -5.54 -18.42 16.77
C LEU A 73 -4.61 -19.57 16.34
N GLU A 74 -5.14 -20.79 16.27
CA GLU A 74 -4.41 -21.95 15.72
C GLU A 74 -3.97 -21.71 14.27
N TRP A 75 -4.81 -21.05 13.47
CA TRP A 75 -4.47 -20.69 12.10
C TRP A 75 -3.43 -19.57 12.03
N GLN A 76 -3.42 -18.64 12.99
CA GLN A 76 -2.38 -17.61 13.10
C GLN A 76 -1.01 -18.20 13.40
N HIS A 77 -0.92 -19.28 14.19
CA HIS A 77 0.34 -20.01 14.38
C HIS A 77 0.86 -20.61 13.09
N LEU A 78 0.00 -21.25 12.29
CA LEU A 78 0.40 -21.80 10.99
C LEU A 78 0.88 -20.71 10.03
N ILE A 79 0.20 -19.55 10.03
CA ILE A 79 0.65 -18.39 9.25
C ILE A 79 2.06 -17.97 9.68
N TYR A 80 2.32 -17.90 10.98
CA TYR A 80 3.62 -17.52 11.51
C TYR A 80 4.71 -18.52 11.09
N GLU A 81 4.47 -19.83 11.28
CA GLU A 81 5.40 -20.90 10.88
C GLU A 81 5.68 -20.90 9.37
N SER A 82 4.68 -20.54 8.56
CA SER A 82 4.81 -20.47 7.09
C SER A 82 5.37 -19.14 6.55
N THR A 83 5.58 -18.15 7.41
CA THR A 83 6.09 -16.85 6.95
C THR A 83 7.52 -17.04 6.46
N PHE A 84 7.74 -16.71 5.19
CA PHE A 84 9.04 -16.89 4.54
C PHE A 84 10.15 -16.28 5.37
N SER A 85 11.22 -17.05 5.60
CA SER A 85 12.47 -16.48 6.12
C SER A 85 12.98 -15.39 5.17
N ASP A 86 13.72 -14.41 5.69
CA ASP A 86 14.32 -13.32 4.90
C ASP A 86 15.12 -13.81 3.67
N GLN A 87 15.69 -15.02 3.73
CA GLN A 87 16.42 -15.61 2.60
C GLN A 87 15.48 -16.07 1.47
N MET A 88 14.31 -16.59 1.82
CA MET A 88 13.33 -17.04 0.85
C MET A 88 12.60 -15.85 0.22
N GLU A 89 12.36 -14.78 1.00
CA GLU A 89 11.85 -13.51 0.48
C GLU A 89 12.82 -12.90 -0.55
N ARG A 90 14.13 -12.85 -0.25
CA ARG A 90 15.16 -12.43 -1.21
C ARG A 90 15.13 -13.24 -2.51
N ARG A 91 14.96 -14.56 -2.45
CA ARG A 91 14.86 -15.38 -3.66
C ARG A 91 13.60 -15.08 -4.47
N ILE A 92 12.47 -14.78 -3.81
CA ILE A 92 11.24 -14.38 -4.50
C ILE A 92 11.44 -13.03 -5.19
N ASP A 93 12.09 -12.07 -4.52
CA ASP A 93 12.38 -10.75 -5.10
C ASP A 93 13.33 -10.86 -6.30
N GLU A 94 14.40 -11.65 -6.19
CA GLU A 94 15.32 -11.91 -7.30
C GLU A 94 14.59 -12.49 -8.52
N VAL A 95 13.72 -13.47 -8.31
CA VAL A 95 12.91 -14.07 -9.38
C VAL A 95 11.93 -13.06 -9.95
N THR A 96 11.32 -12.21 -9.11
CA THR A 96 10.37 -11.18 -9.55
C THR A 96 11.07 -10.12 -10.40
N GLN A 97 12.24 -9.63 -9.96
CA GLN A 97 13.06 -8.69 -10.72
C GLN A 97 13.47 -9.28 -12.08
N MET A 98 13.86 -10.56 -12.12
CA MET A 98 14.18 -11.24 -13.37
C MET A 98 13.02 -11.27 -14.37
N TYR A 99 11.77 -11.32 -13.91
CA TYR A 99 10.60 -11.22 -14.78
C TYR A 99 10.33 -9.77 -15.20
N GLU A 100 10.43 -8.82 -14.28
CA GLU A 100 10.28 -7.39 -14.57
C GLU A 100 11.31 -6.91 -15.61
N ASP A 101 12.55 -7.40 -15.53
CA ASP A 101 13.61 -7.08 -16.49
C ASP A 101 13.36 -7.67 -17.88
N GLN A 102 12.56 -8.74 -17.98
CA GLN A 102 12.15 -9.34 -19.25
C GLN A 102 10.96 -8.62 -19.88
N ASP A 103 10.14 -7.93 -19.07
CA ASP A 103 8.98 -7.24 -19.57
C ASP A 103 9.39 -6.01 -20.40
N PRO A 104 8.84 -5.85 -21.62
CA PRO A 104 9.14 -4.68 -22.43
C PRO A 104 8.64 -3.40 -21.73
N PRO A 105 9.29 -2.25 -21.95
CA PRO A 105 8.82 -0.99 -21.40
C PRO A 105 7.35 -0.77 -21.76
N CYS A 106 6.51 -0.49 -20.75
CA CYS A 106 5.08 -0.23 -20.97
C CYS A 106 4.83 1.01 -21.87
N VAL A 107 5.88 1.82 -22.12
CA VAL A 107 5.88 2.99 -22.99
C VAL A 107 7.11 2.92 -23.88
N GLU A 108 6.91 3.05 -25.19
CA GLU A 108 8.02 3.24 -26.14
C GLU A 108 8.82 4.49 -25.74
N LYS A 109 10.08 4.30 -25.36
CA LYS A 109 10.99 5.42 -25.09
C LYS A 109 11.50 5.92 -26.44
N GLU A 110 10.96 7.03 -26.91
CA GLU A 110 11.62 7.80 -27.97
C GLU A 110 12.97 8.30 -27.45
N GLU A 111 14.01 8.17 -28.27
CA GLU A 111 15.34 8.68 -27.94
C GLU A 111 15.36 10.19 -28.17
N TYR A 112 15.06 10.94 -27.11
CA TYR A 112 15.16 12.39 -27.13
C TYR A 112 16.61 12.84 -26.98
N GLY A 113 17.04 13.79 -27.80
CA GLY A 113 18.32 14.47 -27.59
C GLY A 113 18.35 15.23 -26.26
N TRP A 114 19.51 15.28 -25.61
CA TRP A 114 19.68 16.03 -24.38
C TRP A 114 19.29 17.51 -24.58
N PRO A 115 18.38 18.07 -23.76
CA PRO A 115 17.98 19.46 -23.91
C PRO A 115 19.18 20.37 -23.70
N THR A 116 19.51 21.14 -24.72
CA THR A 116 20.72 21.98 -24.73
C THR A 116 20.48 23.37 -24.16
N ARG A 117 19.21 23.79 -24.03
CA ARG A 117 18.85 25.13 -23.56
C ARG A 117 17.44 25.20 -23.01
N VAL A 118 17.27 25.85 -21.87
CA VAL A 118 15.96 26.20 -21.32
C VAL A 118 15.48 27.51 -21.96
N LEU A 119 14.36 27.46 -22.68
CA LEU A 119 13.74 28.67 -23.24
C LEU A 119 13.09 29.48 -22.11
N LYS A 120 13.36 30.79 -22.08
CA LYS A 120 12.67 31.70 -21.16
C LYS A 120 11.25 31.90 -21.66
N ARG A 121 10.27 31.74 -20.77
CA ARG A 121 8.88 32.10 -21.04
C ARG A 121 8.83 33.55 -21.52
N HIS A 122 8.22 33.80 -22.69
CA HIS A 122 7.90 35.16 -23.08
C HIS A 122 6.87 35.70 -22.08
N THR A 123 7.28 36.69 -21.29
CA THR A 123 6.34 37.51 -20.52
C THR A 123 5.69 38.47 -21.52
N PRO A 124 4.41 38.31 -21.89
CA PRO A 124 3.73 39.36 -22.65
C PRO A 124 3.77 40.65 -21.82
N GLU A 125 3.93 41.79 -22.48
CA GLU A 125 4.08 43.11 -21.83
C GLU A 125 2.93 43.44 -20.85
N SER A 126 1.77 42.81 -21.04
CA SER A 126 0.60 42.90 -20.15
C SER A 126 0.74 42.12 -18.82
N ALA A 127 1.73 41.23 -18.68
CA ALA A 127 2.01 40.47 -17.47
C ALA A 127 3.17 41.08 -16.66
N ALA A 128 3.51 42.35 -16.90
CA ALA A 128 4.29 43.15 -15.96
C ALA A 128 3.44 43.37 -14.69
N VAL A 129 3.37 42.37 -13.82
CA VAL A 129 2.88 42.52 -12.46
C VAL A 129 3.83 43.50 -11.79
N ARG A 130 3.40 44.76 -11.64
CA ARG A 130 4.11 45.75 -10.84
C ARG A 130 4.14 45.22 -9.42
N ILE A 131 5.28 44.68 -9.02
CA ILE A 131 5.56 44.44 -7.61
C ILE A 131 5.59 45.83 -6.96
N VAL A 132 4.50 46.19 -6.29
CA VAL A 132 4.46 47.39 -5.46
C VAL A 132 5.44 47.14 -4.33
N GLN A 133 6.60 47.78 -4.38
CA GLN A 133 7.51 47.85 -3.24
C GLN A 133 6.77 48.58 -2.12
N LYS A 134 6.34 47.84 -1.10
CA LYS A 134 5.79 48.40 0.12
C LYS A 134 6.98 48.98 0.89
N THR A 135 7.06 50.31 0.97
CA THR A 135 8.05 51.02 1.77
C THR A 135 7.81 50.68 3.24
N GLU A 136 8.61 49.79 3.82
CA GLU A 136 8.78 49.70 5.27
C GLU A 136 9.69 50.85 5.70
N GLN A 137 9.05 51.89 6.22
CA GLN A 137 9.70 52.98 6.90
C GLN A 137 9.97 52.52 8.33
N ASP A 138 11.18 52.07 8.60
CA ASP A 138 11.68 51.96 9.98
C ASP A 138 13.00 52.73 10.11
N ARG A 139 12.91 53.84 10.86
CA ARG A 139 14.05 54.64 11.31
C ARG A 139 14.70 53.92 12.48
N PRO A 140 16.04 53.74 12.48
CA PRO A 140 16.79 53.69 13.72
C PRO A 140 17.44 55.07 13.96
N SER A 141 16.89 55.79 14.93
CA SER A 141 17.64 56.80 15.68
C SER A 141 18.77 56.09 16.42
N SER A 142 20.02 56.35 16.05
CA SER A 142 21.16 56.00 16.89
C SER A 142 21.97 57.27 17.14
N GLY A 143 21.98 57.68 18.41
CA GLY A 143 22.81 58.76 18.89
C GLY A 143 24.28 58.40 18.81
N THR A 144 25.09 59.35 18.37
CA THR A 144 26.54 59.31 18.53
C THR A 144 26.94 60.27 19.64
N SER A 145 27.30 59.68 20.78
CA SER A 145 28.14 60.31 21.80
C SER A 145 29.58 60.35 21.31
N LYS A 146 30.20 61.54 21.29
CA LYS A 146 31.64 61.72 21.47
C LYS A 146 31.89 63.04 22.20
N ARG A 147 32.48 62.89 23.39
CA ARG A 147 33.35 63.81 24.16
C ARG A 147 32.96 65.28 24.25
#